data_AF-A0A917X299-F1
#
_entry.id   AF-A0A917X299-F1
#
_cell.length_a   1.000
_cell.length_b   1.000
_cell.length_c   1.000
_cell.angle_alpha   90.00
_cell.angle_beta   90.00
_cell.angle_gamma   90.00
#
_symmetry.space_group_name_H-M   'P 1'
#
loop_
_entity.id
_entity.type
_entity.pdbx_description
1 polymer ?
#
loop_
_entity_poly.entity_id
_entity_poly.type
_entity_poly.pdbx_seq_one_letter_code
_entity_poly.pdbx_strand_id
1 'polypeptide(L)'
;MIRSDAARNRAKVLQAAEAVLDEQGLSARMDEIARRAGVGVGTLYRHFATKEALYQAIVTARVDQLLDEAARLRATATPATAFFTFFTRIVADAARQRTLTDALRGAGIDVKANHTGQQAAMRAAIDELLRAAQAAGAVRADVELPDVLALLRGASLAAETGDYPARALAVLIDGLRGPG
;
A
#
# COMPACT_ATOMS: atom_id res chain seq x y z
N MET A 1 -17.70 -8.38 -24.39
CA MET A 1 -18.36 -7.55 -23.35
C MET A 1 -18.13 -8.08 -21.92
N ILE A 2 -18.22 -9.39 -21.66
CA ILE A 2 -18.20 -10.01 -20.31
C ILE A 2 -16.90 -9.77 -19.48
N ARG A 3 -15.72 -9.67 -20.10
CA ARG A 3 -14.45 -9.43 -19.37
C ARG A 3 -14.38 -8.06 -18.70
N SER A 4 -14.96 -7.03 -19.32
CA SER A 4 -14.96 -5.66 -18.79
C SER A 4 -15.86 -5.56 -17.55
N ASP A 5 -17.05 -6.16 -17.59
CA ASP A 5 -17.95 -6.20 -16.44
C ASP A 5 -17.38 -7.01 -15.28
N ALA A 6 -16.72 -8.15 -15.56
CA ALA A 6 -16.06 -8.95 -14.53
C ALA A 6 -14.90 -8.19 -13.83
N ALA A 7 -14.09 -7.44 -14.59
CA ALA A 7 -13.01 -6.62 -14.03
C ALA A 7 -13.55 -5.45 -13.20
N ARG A 8 -14.57 -4.74 -13.70
CA ARG A 8 -15.21 -3.65 -12.96
C ARG A 8 -15.89 -4.14 -11.68
N ASN A 9 -16.56 -5.29 -11.73
CA ASN A 9 -17.18 -5.89 -10.56
C ASN A 9 -16.13 -6.33 -9.54
N ARG A 10 -15.01 -6.89 -9.99
CA ARG A 10 -13.88 -7.22 -9.11
C ARG A 10 -13.33 -5.97 -8.40
N ALA A 11 -13.10 -4.87 -9.12
CA ALA A 11 -12.63 -3.63 -8.52
C ALA A 11 -13.60 -3.06 -7.47
N LYS A 12 -14.92 -3.06 -7.76
CA LYS A 12 -15.95 -2.66 -6.80
C LYS A 12 -15.96 -3.52 -5.54
N VAL A 13 -15.79 -4.84 -5.70
CA VAL A 13 -15.71 -5.76 -4.56
C VAL A 13 -14.47 -5.48 -3.72
N LEU A 14 -13.30 -5.26 -4.33
CA LEU A 14 -12.07 -4.96 -3.59
C LEU A 14 -12.19 -3.64 -2.82
N GLN A 15 -12.70 -2.58 -3.45
CA GLN A 15 -12.92 -1.29 -2.78
C GLN A 15 -13.91 -1.39 -1.62
N ALA A 16 -15.03 -2.10 -1.80
CA ALA A 16 -15.99 -2.32 -0.73
C ALA A 16 -15.41 -3.18 0.39
N ALA A 17 -14.64 -4.22 0.05
CA ALA A 17 -14.00 -5.09 1.02
C ALA A 17 -12.97 -4.34 1.86
N GLU A 18 -12.15 -3.48 1.25
CA GLU A 18 -11.21 -2.60 1.96
C GLU A 18 -11.95 -1.75 3.01
N ALA A 19 -13.03 -1.07 2.62
CA ALA A 19 -13.80 -0.24 3.55
C ALA A 19 -14.42 -1.05 4.70
N VAL A 20 -14.99 -2.22 4.43
CA VAL A 20 -15.58 -3.08 5.47
C VAL A 20 -14.50 -3.58 6.43
N LEU A 21 -13.31 -3.91 5.93
CA LEU A 21 -12.21 -4.38 6.76
C LEU A 21 -11.62 -3.28 7.62
N ASP A 22 -11.49 -2.07 7.09
CA ASP A 22 -11.01 -0.93 7.87
C ASP A 22 -11.98 -0.59 9.01
N GLU A 23 -13.28 -0.85 8.85
CA GLU A 23 -14.30 -0.64 9.89
C GLU A 23 -14.45 -1.82 10.89
N GLN A 24 -14.37 -3.07 10.42
CA GLN A 24 -14.79 -4.24 11.18
C GLN A 24 -13.67 -5.27 11.41
N GLY A 25 -12.49 -5.08 10.83
CA GLY A 25 -11.40 -6.05 10.85
C GLY A 25 -11.84 -7.42 10.34
N LEU A 26 -11.40 -8.50 10.99
CA LEU A 26 -11.79 -9.86 10.59
C LEU A 26 -13.26 -10.20 10.83
N SER A 27 -14.00 -9.40 11.59
CA SER A 27 -15.45 -9.61 11.78
C SER A 27 -16.24 -9.35 10.50
N ALA A 28 -15.61 -8.72 9.50
CA ALA A 28 -16.18 -8.51 8.18
C ALA A 28 -16.74 -9.81 7.58
N ARG A 29 -18.01 -9.74 7.16
CA ARG A 29 -18.72 -10.86 6.55
C ARG A 29 -18.83 -10.67 5.03
N MET A 30 -18.76 -11.79 4.31
CA MET A 30 -18.77 -11.81 2.84
C MET A 30 -20.08 -11.26 2.25
N ASP A 31 -21.21 -11.44 2.95
CA ASP A 31 -22.52 -10.91 2.59
C ASP A 31 -22.59 -9.38 2.68
N GLU A 32 -22.02 -8.80 3.73
CA GLU A 32 -21.93 -7.35 3.90
C GLU A 32 -21.04 -6.71 2.84
N ILE A 33 -19.91 -7.34 2.51
CA ILE A 33 -19.02 -6.90 1.43
C ILE A 33 -19.76 -6.93 0.08
N ALA A 34 -20.48 -8.02 -0.21
CA ALA A 34 -21.25 -8.14 -1.45
C ALA A 34 -22.33 -7.04 -1.54
N ARG A 35 -23.04 -6.80 -0.43
CA ARG A 35 -24.07 -5.75 -0.32
C ARG A 35 -23.49 -4.37 -0.59
N ARG A 36 -22.37 -4.01 0.04
CA ARG A 36 -21.71 -2.71 -0.18
C ARG A 36 -21.14 -2.56 -1.60
N ALA A 37 -20.64 -3.64 -2.18
CA ALA A 37 -20.16 -3.66 -3.56
C ALA A 37 -21.29 -3.59 -4.60
N GLY A 38 -22.55 -3.76 -4.18
CA GLY A 38 -23.71 -3.84 -5.07
C GLY A 38 -23.69 -5.08 -5.97
N VAL A 39 -23.12 -6.19 -5.49
CA VAL A 39 -23.05 -7.47 -6.21
C VAL A 39 -23.76 -8.57 -5.43
N GLY A 40 -24.25 -9.59 -6.14
CA GLY A 40 -24.78 -10.78 -5.48
C GLY A 40 -23.68 -11.57 -4.75
N VAL A 41 -24.00 -12.19 -3.61
CA VAL A 41 -23.07 -13.02 -2.83
C VAL A 41 -22.48 -14.15 -3.67
N GLY A 42 -23.27 -14.79 -4.53
CA GLY A 42 -22.78 -15.79 -5.48
C GLY A 42 -21.76 -15.24 -6.49
N THR A 43 -21.89 -13.97 -6.91
CA THR A 43 -20.91 -13.29 -7.77
C THR A 43 -19.61 -13.04 -7.03
N LEU A 44 -19.68 -12.65 -5.75
CA LEU A 44 -18.51 -12.46 -4.92
C LEU A 44 -17.75 -13.79 -4.72
N TYR A 45 -18.44 -14.89 -4.39
CA TYR A 45 -17.82 -16.21 -4.27
C TYR A 45 -17.23 -16.74 -5.60
N ARG A 46 -17.82 -16.37 -6.75
CA ARG A 46 -17.24 -16.70 -8.07
C ARG A 46 -15.91 -15.97 -8.32
N HIS A 47 -15.74 -14.75 -7.79
CA HIS A 47 -14.48 -14.01 -7.90
C HIS A 47 -13.47 -14.39 -6.82
N PHE A 48 -13.97 -14.77 -5.64
CA PHE A 48 -13.19 -15.05 -4.44
C PHE A 48 -13.80 -16.26 -3.72
N ALA A 49 -13.34 -17.45 -4.08
CA ALA A 49 -13.88 -18.70 -3.56
C ALA A 49 -13.81 -18.80 -2.03
N THR A 50 -12.83 -18.13 -1.43
CA THR A 50 -12.64 -18.09 0.02
C THR A 50 -12.34 -16.68 0.51
N LYS A 51 -12.47 -16.49 1.83
CA LYS A 51 -12.16 -15.21 2.49
C LYS A 51 -10.66 -14.89 2.35
N GLU A 52 -9.80 -15.91 2.40
CA GLU A 52 -8.36 -15.83 2.16
C GLU A 52 -8.04 -15.34 0.75
N ALA A 53 -8.74 -15.85 -0.27
CA ALA A 53 -8.56 -15.40 -1.64
C ALA A 53 -8.98 -13.93 -1.84
N LEU A 54 -10.02 -13.48 -1.13
CA LEU A 54 -10.40 -12.07 -1.09
C LEU A 54 -9.31 -11.23 -0.42
N TYR A 55 -8.79 -11.67 0.72
CA TYR A 55 -7.73 -10.97 1.44
C TYR A 55 -6.43 -10.83 0.65
N GLN A 56 -5.99 -11.90 0.00
CA GLN A 56 -4.82 -11.85 -0.89
C GLN A 56 -5.02 -10.81 -1.99
N ALA A 57 -6.20 -10.77 -2.61
CA ALA A 57 -6.50 -9.81 -3.65
C ALA A 57 -6.57 -8.36 -3.16
N ILE A 58 -7.00 -8.14 -1.90
CA ILE A 58 -6.97 -6.82 -1.27
C ILE A 58 -5.53 -6.36 -1.04
N VAL A 59 -4.67 -7.23 -0.50
CA VAL A 59 -3.25 -6.89 -0.31
C VAL A 59 -2.60 -6.54 -1.65
N THR A 60 -2.86 -7.33 -2.70
CA THR A 60 -2.39 -7.05 -4.05
C THR A 60 -2.91 -5.71 -4.57
N ALA A 61 -4.20 -5.41 -4.40
CA ALA A 61 -4.81 -4.15 -4.84
C ALA A 61 -4.23 -2.92 -4.13
N ARG A 62 -3.93 -3.03 -2.82
CA ARG A 62 -3.28 -1.94 -2.06
C ARG A 62 -1.90 -1.62 -2.61
N VAL A 63 -1.11 -2.64 -2.97
CA VAL A 63 0.19 -2.42 -3.61
C VAL A 63 0.04 -1.78 -4.98
N ASP A 64 -0.93 -2.22 -5.79
CA ASP A 64 -1.21 -1.62 -7.09
C ASP A 64 -1.64 -0.14 -6.94
N GLN A 65 -2.47 0.18 -5.95
CA GLN A 65 -2.85 1.58 -5.63
C GLN A 65 -1.64 2.44 -5.25
N LEU A 66 -0.67 1.90 -4.50
CA LEU A 66 0.57 2.62 -4.19
C LEU A 66 1.43 2.85 -5.44
N LEU A 67 1.49 1.88 -6.37
CA LEU A 67 2.21 2.05 -7.63
C LEU A 67 1.54 3.09 -8.53
N ASP A 68 0.22 3.07 -8.64
CA ASP A 68 -0.56 4.08 -9.37
C ASP A 68 -0.34 5.48 -8.76
N GLU A 69 -0.30 5.57 -7.43
CA GLU A 69 -0.03 6.82 -6.72
C GLU A 69 1.39 7.34 -6.99
N ALA A 70 2.40 6.47 -6.99
CA ALA A 70 3.77 6.83 -7.34
C ALA A 70 3.85 7.39 -8.77
N ALA A 71 3.20 6.71 -9.73
CA ALA A 71 3.13 7.15 -11.12
C ALA A 71 2.43 8.50 -11.25
N ARG A 72 1.32 8.71 -10.52
CA ARG A 72 0.58 9.98 -10.48
C ARG A 72 1.44 11.10 -9.92
N LEU A 73 2.06 10.89 -8.76
CA LEU A 73 2.93 11.88 -8.11
C LEU A 73 4.10 12.29 -9.01
N ARG A 74 4.71 11.32 -9.68
CA ARG A 74 5.78 11.56 -10.66
C ARG A 74 5.31 12.42 -11.84
N ALA A 75 4.06 12.31 -12.24
CA ALA A 75 3.49 13.04 -13.37
C ALA A 75 2.99 14.45 -13.00
N THR A 76 2.55 14.67 -11.76
CA THR A 76 1.80 15.90 -11.41
C THR A 76 2.48 16.78 -10.36
N ALA A 77 3.45 16.27 -9.60
CA ALA A 77 4.11 16.99 -8.51
C ALA A 77 5.56 17.36 -8.86
N THR A 78 6.14 18.28 -8.08
CA THR A 78 7.60 18.51 -8.14
C THR A 78 8.33 17.25 -7.65
N PRO A 79 9.58 17.00 -8.10
CA PRO A 79 10.33 15.81 -7.69
C PRO A 79 10.46 15.69 -6.15
N ALA A 80 10.69 16.81 -5.46
CA ALA A 80 10.71 16.88 -4.01
C ALA A 80 9.39 16.42 -3.39
N THR A 81 8.27 17.03 -3.82
CA THR A 81 6.94 16.72 -3.31
C THR A 81 6.57 15.28 -3.59
N ALA A 82 6.85 14.77 -4.80
CA ALA A 82 6.56 13.40 -5.18
C ALA A 82 7.27 12.39 -4.27
N PHE A 83 8.58 12.54 -4.06
CA PHE A 83 9.37 11.65 -3.22
C PHE A 83 8.91 11.66 -1.76
N PHE A 84 8.83 12.83 -1.13
CA PHE A 84 8.48 12.92 0.31
C PHE A 84 7.02 12.56 0.60
N THR A 85 6.09 12.88 -0.33
CA THR A 85 4.69 12.47 -0.21
C THR A 85 4.57 10.95 -0.31
N PHE A 86 5.24 10.34 -1.28
CA PHE A 86 5.21 8.89 -1.45
C PHE A 86 5.85 8.15 -0.27
N PHE A 87 7.00 8.64 0.23
CA PHE A 87 7.64 8.11 1.43
C PHE A 87 6.67 8.11 2.63
N THR A 88 6.07 9.27 2.91
CA THR A 88 5.11 9.43 4.01
C THR A 88 3.90 8.51 3.83
N ARG A 89 3.43 8.35 2.59
CA ARG A 89 2.29 7.49 2.27
C ARG A 89 2.58 6.01 2.56
N ILE A 90 3.76 5.51 2.19
CA ILE A 90 4.16 4.12 2.49
C ILE A 90 4.16 3.88 4.01
N VAL A 91 4.78 4.78 4.77
CA VAL A 91 4.85 4.66 6.24
C VAL A 91 3.45 4.67 6.87
N ALA A 92 2.58 5.57 6.40
CA ALA A 92 1.20 5.63 6.90
C ALA A 92 0.36 4.41 6.52
N ASP A 93 0.67 3.73 5.41
CA ASP A 93 -0.04 2.52 4.98
C ASP A 93 0.38 1.27 5.77
N ALA A 94 1.64 1.19 6.18
CA ALA A 94 2.16 0.07 6.99
C ALA A 94 1.39 -0.10 8.30
N ALA A 95 1.08 1.00 9.00
CA ALA A 95 0.29 0.96 10.23
C ALA A 95 -1.11 0.36 10.01
N ARG A 96 -1.75 0.63 8.88
CA ARG A 96 -3.05 0.03 8.52
C ARG A 96 -2.93 -1.44 8.15
N GLN A 97 -1.83 -1.83 7.50
CA GLN A 97 -1.62 -3.18 7.01
C GLN A 97 -1.36 -4.18 8.14
N ARG A 98 -0.64 -3.80 9.19
CA ARG A 98 -0.31 -4.68 10.32
C ARG A 98 -1.53 -5.25 11.03
N THR A 99 -2.53 -4.40 11.34
CA THR A 99 -3.78 -4.83 11.99
C THR A 99 -4.45 -5.94 11.20
N LEU A 100 -4.48 -5.81 9.87
CA LEU A 100 -5.06 -6.82 8.99
C LEU A 100 -4.20 -8.08 8.96
N THR A 101 -2.88 -7.96 8.77
CA THR A 101 -1.95 -9.10 8.70
C THR A 101 -1.91 -9.91 10.00
N ASP A 102 -1.84 -9.26 11.16
CA ASP A 102 -1.82 -9.95 12.46
C ASP A 102 -3.13 -10.70 12.72
N ALA A 103 -4.25 -10.07 12.36
CA ALA A 103 -5.55 -10.71 12.50
C ALA A 103 -5.64 -11.95 11.58
N LEU A 104 -5.19 -11.84 10.32
CA LEU A 104 -5.13 -12.98 9.38
C LEU A 104 -4.24 -14.12 9.90
N ARG A 105 -3.06 -13.79 10.44
CA ARG A 105 -2.18 -14.79 11.06
C ARG A 105 -2.85 -15.46 12.26
N GLY A 106 -3.54 -14.70 13.11
CA GLY A 106 -4.32 -15.21 14.24
C GLY A 106 -5.47 -16.14 13.81
N ALA A 107 -6.02 -15.95 12.62
CA ALA A 107 -7.02 -16.81 12.01
C ALA A 107 -6.43 -18.03 11.25
N GLY A 108 -5.10 -18.22 11.28
CA GLY A 108 -4.42 -19.30 10.55
C GLY A 108 -4.34 -19.07 9.04
N ILE A 109 -4.59 -17.85 8.57
CA ILE A 109 -4.56 -17.48 7.16
C ILE A 109 -3.15 -17.00 6.80
N ASP A 110 -2.40 -17.85 6.11
CA ASP A 110 -1.11 -17.47 5.54
C ASP A 110 -1.32 -16.75 4.20
N VAL A 111 -1.27 -15.42 4.23
CA VAL A 111 -1.20 -14.60 3.02
C VAL A 111 0.22 -14.76 2.45
N LYS A 112 0.46 -15.88 1.75
CA LYS A 112 1.67 -16.03 0.94
C LYS A 112 1.63 -14.99 -0.17
N ALA A 113 2.27 -13.87 0.08
CA ALA A 113 2.51 -12.83 -0.88
C ALA A 113 3.46 -13.37 -1.96
N ASN A 114 2.92 -14.03 -2.98
CA ASN A 114 3.67 -14.32 -4.20
C ASN A 114 3.78 -13.00 -4.98
N HIS A 115 4.65 -12.11 -4.50
CA HIS A 115 4.68 -10.68 -4.86
C HIS A 115 5.99 -10.28 -5.51
N THR A 116 6.79 -11.21 -6.04
CA THR A 116 8.11 -10.90 -6.62
C THR A 116 8.03 -9.78 -7.68
N GLY A 117 6.99 -9.79 -8.52
CA GLY A 117 6.76 -8.72 -9.49
C GLY A 117 6.40 -7.37 -8.85
N GLN A 118 5.51 -7.36 -7.87
CA GLN A 118 5.10 -6.15 -7.16
C GLN A 118 6.23 -5.57 -6.29
N GLN A 119 7.06 -6.41 -5.69
CA GLN A 119 8.25 -5.97 -4.95
C GLN A 119 9.26 -5.30 -5.88
N ALA A 120 9.50 -5.89 -7.06
CA ALA A 120 10.37 -5.29 -8.07
C ALA A 120 9.81 -3.95 -8.57
N ALA A 121 8.50 -3.88 -8.85
CA ALA A 121 7.83 -2.65 -9.27
C ALA A 121 7.89 -1.55 -8.19
N MET A 122 7.65 -1.89 -6.93
CA MET A 122 7.74 -0.96 -5.81
C MET A 122 9.16 -0.42 -5.64
N ARG A 123 10.16 -1.30 -5.72
CA ARG A 123 11.57 -0.91 -5.66
C ARG A 123 11.94 0.05 -6.80
N ALA A 124 11.47 -0.24 -8.02
CA ALA A 124 11.71 0.63 -9.18
C ALA A 124 11.04 2.01 -9.00
N ALA A 125 9.78 2.06 -8.56
CA ALA A 125 9.06 3.32 -8.33
C ALA A 125 9.77 4.21 -7.29
N ILE A 126 10.29 3.61 -6.20
CA ILE A 126 11.05 4.34 -5.18
C ILE A 126 12.37 4.87 -5.75
N ASP A 127 13.10 4.06 -6.53
CA ASP A 127 14.37 4.47 -7.15
C ASP A 127 14.18 5.64 -8.12
N GLU A 128 13.14 5.59 -8.95
CA GLU A 128 12.83 6.65 -9.92
C GLU A 128 12.50 7.97 -9.22
N LEU A 129 11.68 7.93 -8.16
CA LEU A 129 11.35 9.12 -7.37
C LEU A 129 12.58 9.67 -6.64
N LEU A 130 13.43 8.80 -6.09
CA LEU A 130 14.69 9.19 -5.44
C LEU A 130 15.61 9.92 -6.42
N ARG A 131 15.88 9.31 -7.59
CA ARG A 131 16.75 9.90 -8.61
C ARG A 131 16.23 11.24 -9.11
N ALA A 132 14.92 11.35 -9.33
CA ALA A 132 14.31 12.61 -9.73
C ALA A 132 14.48 13.70 -8.66
N ALA A 133 14.28 13.36 -7.38
CA ALA A 133 14.45 14.29 -6.27
C ALA A 133 15.92 14.70 -6.07
N GLN A 134 16.87 13.80 -6.26
CA GLN A 134 18.31 14.08 -6.23
C GLN A 134 18.74 14.99 -7.38
N ALA A 135 18.27 14.73 -8.60
CA ALA A 135 18.55 15.58 -9.77
C ALA A 135 18.00 17.01 -9.58
N ALA A 136 16.93 17.17 -8.81
CA ALA A 136 16.37 18.47 -8.43
C ALA A 136 17.03 19.11 -7.20
N GLY A 137 18.06 18.49 -6.60
CA GLY A 137 18.73 18.96 -5.40
C GLY A 137 17.90 18.84 -4.11
N ALA A 138 16.71 18.24 -4.17
CA ALA A 138 15.80 18.15 -3.02
C ALA A 138 16.18 17.05 -2.03
N VAL A 139 16.89 16.02 -2.49
CA VAL A 139 17.41 14.92 -1.68
C VAL A 139 18.92 14.88 -1.82
N ARG A 140 19.64 14.63 -0.72
CA ARG A 140 21.11 14.54 -0.70
C ARG A 140 21.61 13.41 -1.62
N ALA A 141 22.71 13.67 -2.33
CA ALA A 141 23.21 12.81 -3.41
C ALA A 141 23.89 11.52 -2.93
N ASP A 142 24.25 11.44 -1.65
CA ASP A 142 24.90 10.29 -1.01
C ASP A 142 23.91 9.29 -0.41
N VAL A 143 22.60 9.54 -0.50
CA VAL A 143 21.57 8.57 -0.12
C VAL A 143 21.34 7.61 -1.29
N GLU A 144 21.47 6.31 -1.03
CA GLU A 144 21.19 5.28 -2.03
C GLU A 144 19.84 4.61 -1.77
N LEU A 145 19.32 3.92 -2.80
CA LEU A 145 18.08 3.16 -2.69
C LEU A 145 18.06 2.16 -1.52
N PRO A 146 19.14 1.39 -1.22
CA PRO A 146 19.16 0.52 -0.04
C PRO A 146 18.91 1.27 1.27
N ASP A 147 19.41 2.50 1.42
CA ASP A 147 19.21 3.33 2.61
C ASP A 147 17.75 3.76 2.72
N VAL A 148 17.17 4.26 1.63
CA VAL A 148 15.75 4.65 1.61
C VAL A 148 14.85 3.47 1.96
N LEU A 149 15.13 2.29 1.41
CA LEU A 149 14.37 1.07 1.73
C LEU A 149 14.56 0.64 3.19
N ALA A 150 15.75 0.81 3.78
CA ALA A 150 15.99 0.53 5.18
C ALA A 150 15.23 1.50 6.09
N LEU A 151 15.25 2.79 5.76
CA LEU A 151 14.51 3.83 6.47
C LEU A 151 13.00 3.62 6.38
N LEU A 152 12.47 3.28 5.20
CA LEU A 152 11.07 2.91 5.03
C LEU A 152 10.70 1.72 5.91
N ARG A 153 11.50 0.65 5.90
CA ARG A 153 11.24 -0.52 6.77
C ARG A 153 11.23 -0.14 8.25
N GLY A 154 12.21 0.65 8.71
CA GLY A 154 12.29 1.08 10.10
C GLY A 154 11.13 1.98 10.52
N ALA A 155 10.79 2.98 9.68
CA ALA A 155 9.68 3.89 9.93
C ALA A 155 8.32 3.17 9.89
N SER A 156 8.13 2.27 8.93
CA SER A 156 6.94 1.41 8.86
C SER A 156 6.80 0.55 10.11
N LEU A 157 7.86 -0.16 10.53
CA LEU A 157 7.83 -0.96 11.76
C LEU A 157 7.46 -0.13 12.99
N ALA A 158 8.04 1.07 13.13
CA ALA A 158 7.71 1.94 14.24
C ALA A 158 6.25 2.42 14.18
N ALA A 159 5.75 2.76 12.99
CA ALA A 159 4.35 3.14 12.78
C ALA A 159 3.37 2.02 13.12
N GLU A 160 3.74 0.76 12.84
CA GLU A 160 2.96 -0.43 13.22
C GLU A 160 2.85 -0.61 14.73
N THR A 161 3.90 -0.30 15.49
CA THR A 161 3.90 -0.43 16.96
C THR A 161 3.15 0.68 17.68
N GLY A 162 2.71 1.73 16.98
CA GLY A 162 2.11 2.93 17.58
C GLY A 162 3.10 3.82 18.35
N ASP A 163 4.34 3.37 18.53
CA ASP A 163 5.45 4.07 19.20
C ASP A 163 6.16 5.10 18.31
N TYR A 164 5.51 5.58 17.27
CA TYR A 164 6.11 6.53 16.33
C TYR A 164 5.59 7.95 16.56
N PRO A 165 6.31 8.80 17.33
CA PRO A 165 5.92 10.19 17.45
C PRO A 165 5.98 10.84 16.07
N ALA A 166 4.94 11.61 15.70
CA ALA A 166 4.86 12.28 14.39
C ALA A 166 6.12 13.10 14.06
N ARG A 167 6.82 13.58 15.09
CA ARG A 167 8.10 14.29 14.99
C ARG A 167 9.26 13.43 14.48
N ALA A 168 9.29 12.13 14.76
CA ALA A 168 10.36 11.23 14.31
C ALA A 168 10.37 11.09 12.77
N LEU A 169 9.19 11.03 12.14
CA LEU A 169 9.09 11.01 10.68
C LEU A 169 9.63 12.29 10.06
N ALA A 170 9.29 13.44 10.65
CA ALA A 170 9.78 14.74 10.20
C ALA A 170 11.32 14.81 10.29
N VAL A 171 11.91 14.38 11.41
CA VAL A 171 13.37 14.34 11.58
C VAL A 171 14.04 13.43 10.55
N LEU A 172 13.45 12.25 10.28
CA LEU A 172 13.96 11.35 9.25
C LEU A 172 13.91 12.01 7.86
N ILE A 173 12.77 12.61 7.50
CA ILE A 173 12.58 13.32 6.23
C ILE A 173 13.55 14.49 6.08
N ASP A 174 13.75 15.28 7.14
CA ASP A 174 14.69 16.39 7.14
C ASP A 174 16.13 15.91 6.94
N GLY A 175 16.50 14.75 7.50
CA GLY A 175 17.82 14.13 7.29
C GLY A 175 18.11 13.66 5.86
N LEU A 176 17.07 13.53 5.03
CA LEU A 176 17.18 13.18 3.60
C LEU A 176 17.31 14.40 2.70
N ARG A 177 16.96 15.60 3.17
CA ARG A 177 16.97 16.80 2.34
C ARG A 177 18.37 17.13 1.85
N GLY A 178 18.45 17.61 0.62
CA GLY A 178 19.70 18.12 0.05
C GLY A 178 20.26 19.29 0.84
N PRO A 179 21.57 19.59 0.71
CA PRO A 179 22.13 20.82 1.26
C PRO A 179 21.40 22.01 0.62
N GLY A 180 20.84 22.88 1.46
CA GLY A 180 20.15 24.10 1.04
C GLY A 180 21.06 25.13 0.40
#